data_AF-A0A2G6L198-F1
#
_entry.id   AF-A0A2G6L198-F1
#
_cell.length_a   1.000
_cell.length_b   1.000
_cell.length_c   1.000
_cell.angle_alpha   90.00
_cell.angle_beta   90.00
_cell.angle_gamma   90.00
#
_symmetry.space_group_name_H-M   'P 1'
#
loop_
_entity.id
_entity.type
_entity.pdbx_description
1 polymer ?
#
loop_
_entity_poly.entity_id
_entity_poly.type
_entity_poly.pdbx_seq_one_letter_code
_entity_poly.pdbx_strand_id
1 'polypeptide(L)'
;MAYTSDKLAKISSIAIVVSGALMYVSYLLYLPMPAVFESAATESVGLVLYSLATAGAGFTAWGLMLLKTTVAGISRQQVLQATSVGFGLLGFMRLGTAVFPHTPFEQIIYVPVSEFVIFTLLAIKFYKS
;
A
#
# COMPACT_ATOMS: atom_id res chain seq x y z
N MET A 1 30.71 -1.48 16.26
CA MET A 1 29.38 -0.82 16.39
C MET A 1 28.66 -0.65 15.05
N ALA A 2 29.33 -0.31 13.94
CA ALA A 2 28.67 -0.14 12.63
C ALA A 2 27.93 -1.38 12.10
N TYR A 3 28.49 -2.59 12.27
CA TYR A 3 27.90 -3.84 11.76
C TYR A 3 26.54 -4.19 12.39
N THR A 4 26.38 -3.96 13.68
CA THR A 4 25.12 -4.25 14.40
C THR A 4 24.00 -3.27 14.03
N SER A 5 24.36 -2.00 13.80
CA SER A 5 23.44 -0.94 13.37
C SER A 5 22.87 -1.21 11.98
N ASP A 6 23.70 -1.70 11.06
CA ASP A 6 23.31 -1.98 9.67
C ASP A 6 22.37 -3.19 9.56
N LYS A 7 22.64 -4.23 10.37
CA LYS A 7 21.74 -5.39 10.50
C LYS A 7 20.38 -5.01 11.09
N LEU A 8 20.36 -4.18 12.12
CA LEU A 8 19.13 -3.72 12.75
C LEU A 8 18.29 -2.87 11.79
N ALA A 9 18.93 -1.93 11.08
CA ALA A 9 18.27 -1.11 10.06
C ALA A 9 17.63 -1.97 8.95
N LYS A 10 18.35 -3.00 8.49
CA LYS A 10 17.81 -3.93 7.49
C LYS A 10 16.60 -4.70 8.02
N ILE A 11 16.68 -5.23 9.23
CA ILE A 11 15.56 -5.96 9.86
C ILE A 11 14.35 -5.05 10.04
N SER A 12 14.53 -3.83 10.55
CA SER A 12 13.45 -2.85 10.70
C SER A 12 12.81 -2.51 9.36
N SER A 13 13.61 -2.36 8.30
CA SER A 13 13.09 -2.06 6.96
C SER A 13 12.26 -3.22 6.40
N ILE A 14 12.70 -4.47 6.59
CA ILE A 14 11.93 -5.66 6.23
C ILE A 14 10.62 -5.70 7.01
N ALA A 15 10.68 -5.46 8.33
CA ALA A 15 9.50 -5.45 9.18
C ALA A 15 8.47 -4.42 8.68
N ILE A 16 8.90 -3.21 8.31
CA ILE A 16 8.02 -2.18 7.74
C ILE A 16 7.38 -2.66 6.43
N VAL A 17 8.16 -3.25 5.51
CA VAL A 17 7.62 -3.79 4.24
C VAL A 17 6.58 -4.87 4.51
N VAL A 18 6.88 -5.81 5.40
CA VAL A 18 5.99 -6.93 5.75
C VAL A 18 4.72 -6.42 6.43
N SER A 19 4.84 -5.50 7.38
CA SER A 19 3.67 -4.86 8.02
C SER A 19 2.80 -4.15 7.00
N GLY A 20 3.40 -3.39 6.07
CA GLY A 20 2.67 -2.73 4.99
C GLY A 20 1.94 -3.72 4.08
N ALA A 21 2.61 -4.81 3.69
CA ALA A 21 2.03 -5.86 2.87
C ALA A 21 0.88 -6.58 3.59
N LEU A 22 1.01 -6.88 4.88
CA LEU A 22 -0.04 -7.52 5.68
C LEU A 22 -1.29 -6.63 5.81
N MET A 23 -1.10 -5.34 6.10
CA MET A 23 -2.20 -4.36 6.14
C MET A 23 -2.90 -4.21 4.79
N TYR A 24 -2.15 -4.33 3.71
CA TYR A 24 -2.67 -4.25 2.36
C TYR A 24 -3.46 -5.51 1.96
N VAL A 25 -2.88 -6.70 2.22
CA VAL A 25 -3.50 -7.99 1.90
C VAL A 25 -4.77 -8.21 2.71
N SER A 26 -4.84 -7.77 3.97
CA SER A 26 -6.06 -7.92 4.77
C SER A 26 -7.27 -7.24 4.13
N TYR A 27 -7.10 -6.06 3.53
CA TYR A 27 -8.16 -5.39 2.79
C TYR A 27 -8.57 -6.15 1.52
N LEU A 28 -7.60 -6.67 0.76
CA LEU A 28 -7.89 -7.46 -0.43
C LEU A 28 -8.64 -8.76 -0.11
N LEU A 29 -8.37 -9.37 1.04
CA LEU A 29 -9.10 -10.54 1.52
C LEU A 29 -10.50 -10.19 2.02
N TYR A 30 -10.68 -8.99 2.59
CA TYR A 30 -11.98 -8.49 3.03
C TYR A 30 -12.93 -8.24 1.85
N LEU A 31 -12.46 -7.59 0.79
CA LEU A 31 -13.27 -7.18 -0.36
C LEU A 31 -14.24 -8.24 -0.91
N PRO A 32 -13.81 -9.47 -1.24
CA PRO A 32 -14.71 -10.49 -1.80
C PRO A 32 -15.60 -11.16 -0.74
N MET A 33 -15.30 -11.03 0.55
CA MET A 33 -15.98 -11.76 1.62
C MET A 33 -16.15 -10.92 2.91
N PRO A 34 -16.82 -9.76 2.85
CA PRO A 34 -16.93 -8.85 4.00
C PRO A 34 -17.58 -9.51 5.22
N ALA A 35 -18.53 -10.44 5.00
CA ALA A 35 -19.23 -11.18 6.04
C ALA A 35 -18.32 -12.03 6.97
N VAL A 36 -17.09 -12.35 6.56
CA VAL A 36 -16.13 -13.07 7.42
C VAL A 36 -15.50 -12.14 8.47
N PHE A 37 -15.48 -10.84 8.20
CA PHE A 37 -14.82 -9.82 9.01
C PHE A 37 -15.82 -8.97 9.79
N GLU A 38 -17.01 -8.77 9.22
CA GLU A 38 -18.06 -7.98 9.82
C GLU A 38 -18.89 -8.83 10.78
N SER A 39 -18.79 -8.51 12.07
CA SER A 39 -19.86 -8.85 13.01
C SER A 39 -21.00 -7.84 12.86
N ALA A 40 -22.24 -8.22 13.15
CA ALA A 40 -23.44 -7.39 12.99
C ALA A 40 -23.41 -6.02 13.72
N ALA A 41 -22.35 -5.70 14.47
CA ALA A 41 -22.19 -4.47 15.25
C ALA A 41 -21.15 -3.48 14.67
N THR A 42 -20.49 -3.77 13.55
CA THR A 42 -19.35 -2.94 13.06
C THR A 42 -19.42 -2.66 11.56
N GLU A 43 -20.26 -1.70 11.15
CA GLU A 43 -20.36 -1.22 9.75
C GLU A 43 -19.09 -0.49 9.25
N SER A 44 -18.12 -0.22 10.14
CA SER A 44 -16.92 0.57 9.83
C SER A 44 -15.66 -0.26 9.52
N VAL A 45 -15.73 -1.60 9.51
CA VAL A 45 -14.54 -2.46 9.29
C VAL A 45 -13.95 -2.24 7.90
N GLY A 46 -14.79 -2.15 6.86
CA GLY A 46 -14.33 -1.91 5.50
C GLY A 46 -13.53 -0.62 5.34
N LEU A 47 -13.96 0.48 5.96
CA LEU A 47 -13.23 1.76 5.96
C LEU A 47 -11.92 1.69 6.73
N VAL A 48 -11.88 0.96 7.85
CA VAL A 48 -10.65 0.75 8.61
C VAL A 48 -9.64 -0.05 7.79
N LEU A 49 -10.04 -1.17 7.20
CA LEU A 49 -9.18 -2.00 6.37
C LEU A 49 -8.73 -1.26 5.11
N TYR A 50 -9.63 -0.49 4.49
CA TYR A 50 -9.31 0.40 3.38
C TYR A 50 -8.21 1.42 3.78
N SER A 51 -8.36 2.07 4.93
CA SER A 51 -7.38 3.06 5.42
C SER A 51 -6.04 2.40 5.75
N LEU A 52 -6.08 1.20 6.35
CA LEU A 52 -4.89 0.39 6.63
C LEU A 52 -4.17 -0.04 5.36
N ALA A 53 -4.89 -0.44 4.30
CA ALA A 53 -4.27 -0.78 3.03
C ALA A 53 -3.63 0.44 2.35
N THR A 54 -4.26 1.61 2.46
CA THR A 54 -3.67 2.88 1.98
C THR A 54 -2.37 3.19 2.71
N ALA A 55 -2.36 3.10 4.05
CA ALA A 55 -1.15 3.26 4.86
C ALA A 55 -0.12 2.17 4.54
N GLY A 56 -0.57 0.94 4.32
CA GLY A 56 0.24 -0.22 3.99
C GLY A 56 1.00 -0.06 2.68
N ALA A 57 0.36 0.48 1.65
CA ALA A 57 1.03 0.85 0.39
C ALA A 57 2.16 1.87 0.62
N GLY A 58 1.92 2.86 1.50
CA GLY A 58 2.94 3.83 1.93
C GLY A 58 4.09 3.18 2.69
N PHE A 59 3.80 2.29 3.64
CA PHE A 59 4.81 1.53 4.39
C PHE A 59 5.62 0.62 3.49
N THR A 60 5.02 -0.06 2.52
CA THR A 60 5.77 -0.88 1.56
C THR A 60 6.73 -0.01 0.75
N ALA A 61 6.28 1.13 0.21
CA ALA A 61 7.15 2.05 -0.51
C ALA A 61 8.29 2.57 0.39
N TRP A 62 7.99 2.98 1.63
CA TRP A 62 9.00 3.49 2.55
C TRP A 62 9.99 2.40 2.97
N GLY A 63 9.52 1.22 3.34
CA GLY A 63 10.39 0.09 3.68
C GLY A 63 11.32 -0.29 2.52
N LEU A 64 10.84 -0.24 1.27
CA LEU A 64 11.67 -0.45 0.08
C LEU A 64 12.74 0.64 -0.11
N MET A 65 12.42 1.90 0.21
CA MET A 65 13.42 2.98 0.22
C MET A 65 14.49 2.71 1.26
N LEU A 66 14.09 2.41 2.50
CA LEU A 66 15.03 2.16 3.60
C LEU A 66 15.93 0.95 3.35
N LEU A 67 15.41 -0.10 2.70
CA LEU A 67 16.19 -1.27 2.29
C LEU A 67 17.30 -0.95 1.29
N LYS A 68 17.13 0.10 0.49
CA LYS A 68 18.08 0.52 -0.55
C LYS A 68 18.97 1.69 -0.10
N THR A 69 18.71 2.25 1.08
CA THR A 69 19.53 3.32 1.65
C THR A 69 20.94 2.81 1.92
N THR A 70 21.93 3.55 1.45
CA THR A 70 23.35 3.28 1.70
C THR A 70 23.96 4.38 2.57
N VAL A 71 25.23 4.24 2.94
CA VAL A 71 25.99 5.30 3.62
C VAL A 71 26.03 6.59 2.80
N ALA A 72 26.00 6.49 1.46
CA ALA A 72 25.94 7.64 0.55
C ALA A 72 24.52 8.23 0.41
N GLY A 73 23.52 7.68 1.13
CA GLY A 73 22.13 8.08 1.06
C GLY A 73 21.31 7.26 0.07
N ILE A 74 20.17 7.82 -0.36
CA ILE A 74 19.25 7.25 -1.34
C ILE A 74 19.25 8.10 -2.61
N SER A 75 19.30 7.44 -3.77
CA SER A 75 19.26 8.14 -5.05
C SER A 75 17.83 8.54 -5.43
N ARG A 76 17.69 9.58 -6.25
CA ARG A 76 16.40 10.00 -6.80
C ARG A 76 15.68 8.85 -7.52
N GLN A 77 16.43 8.05 -8.28
CA GLN A 77 15.87 6.90 -9.00
C GLN A 77 15.31 5.84 -8.04
N GLN A 78 16.00 5.56 -6.93
CA GLN A 78 15.52 4.61 -5.93
C GLN A 78 14.23 5.10 -5.25
N VAL A 79 14.14 6.40 -4.95
CA VAL A 79 12.92 7.02 -4.43
C VAL A 79 11.78 6.84 -5.43
N LEU A 80 11.98 7.25 -6.69
CA LEU A 80 10.95 7.16 -7.73
C LEU A 80 10.48 5.71 -7.96
N GLN A 81 11.40 4.75 -7.99
CA GLN A 81 11.05 3.33 -8.10
C GLN A 81 10.22 2.84 -6.90
N ALA A 82 10.61 3.19 -5.67
CA ALA A 82 9.84 2.79 -4.49
C ALA A 82 8.46 3.46 -4.45
N THR A 83 8.39 4.75 -4.80
CA THR A 83 7.14 5.49 -4.96
C THR A 83 6.25 4.87 -6.04
N SER A 84 6.81 4.37 -7.14
CA SER A 84 6.06 3.67 -8.18
C SER A 84 5.36 2.41 -7.65
N VAL A 85 6.00 1.68 -6.74
CA VAL A 85 5.40 0.51 -6.07
C VAL A 85 4.23 0.95 -5.19
N GLY A 86 4.41 2.02 -4.40
CA GLY A 86 3.34 2.57 -3.57
C GLY A 86 2.11 2.97 -4.38
N PHE A 87 2.30 3.69 -5.49
CA PHE A 87 1.21 4.03 -6.39
C PHE A 87 0.61 2.82 -7.10
N GLY A 88 1.42 1.82 -7.47
CA GLY A 88 0.93 0.57 -8.05
C GLY A 88 0.00 -0.18 -7.09
N LEU A 89 0.38 -0.26 -5.82
CA LEU A 89 -0.45 -0.83 -4.76
C LEU A 89 -1.73 -0.01 -4.55
N LEU A 90 -1.64 1.32 -4.45
CA LEU A 90 -2.85 2.15 -4.34
C LEU A 90 -3.79 1.95 -5.54
N GLY A 91 -3.25 1.89 -6.75
CA GLY A 91 -4.04 1.59 -7.95
C GLY A 91 -4.73 0.23 -7.86
N PHE A 92 -3.99 -0.83 -7.55
CA PHE A 92 -4.57 -2.17 -7.46
C PHE A 92 -5.63 -2.28 -6.35
N MET A 93 -5.41 -1.63 -5.21
CA MET A 93 -6.41 -1.51 -4.16
C MET A 93 -7.69 -0.84 -4.67
N ARG A 94 -7.56 0.27 -5.41
CA ARG A 94 -8.73 0.97 -5.98
C ARG A 94 -9.46 0.15 -7.03
N LEU A 95 -8.72 -0.63 -7.84
CA LEU A 95 -9.33 -1.61 -8.73
C LEU A 95 -10.13 -2.65 -7.93
N GLY A 96 -9.57 -3.16 -6.84
CA GLY A 96 -10.27 -4.07 -5.93
C GLY A 96 -11.56 -3.45 -5.38
N THR A 97 -11.52 -2.22 -4.88
CA THR A 97 -12.71 -1.49 -4.39
C THR A 97 -13.72 -1.25 -5.50
N ALA A 98 -13.30 -1.04 -6.75
CA ALA A 98 -14.20 -0.86 -7.88
C ALA A 98 -14.88 -2.17 -8.30
N VAL A 99 -14.17 -3.30 -8.19
CA VAL A 99 -14.71 -4.64 -8.52
C VAL A 99 -15.63 -5.17 -7.41
N PHE A 100 -15.26 -4.93 -6.15
CA PHE A 100 -16.02 -5.33 -4.96
C PHE A 100 -16.36 -4.07 -4.14
N PRO A 101 -17.34 -3.26 -4.58
CA PRO A 101 -17.68 -2.04 -3.89
C PRO A 101 -18.32 -2.37 -2.53
N HIS A 102 -17.92 -1.61 -1.51
CA HIS A 102 -18.51 -1.61 -0.19
C HIS A 102 -18.88 -0.16 0.19
N THR A 103 -19.73 0.03 1.19
CA THR A 103 -20.06 1.38 1.68
C THR A 103 -18.81 2.16 2.13
N PRO A 104 -18.65 3.44 1.74
CA PRO A 104 -19.54 4.27 0.92
C PRO A 104 -19.27 4.21 -0.60
N PHE A 105 -18.26 3.47 -1.05
CA PHE A 105 -17.79 3.47 -2.44
C PHE A 105 -18.80 2.93 -3.45
N GLU A 106 -19.78 2.13 -3.02
CA GLU A 106 -20.94 1.75 -3.83
C GLU A 106 -21.67 2.96 -4.43
N GLN A 107 -21.78 4.05 -3.67
CA GLN A 107 -22.51 5.26 -4.08
C GLN A 107 -21.65 6.22 -4.90
N ILE A 108 -20.32 6.04 -4.87
CA ILE A 108 -19.33 6.94 -5.48
C ILE A 108 -18.32 6.16 -6.33
N ILE A 109 -18.77 5.13 -7.06
CA ILE A 109 -17.91 4.18 -7.78
C ILE A 109 -16.93 4.82 -8.78
N TYR A 110 -17.27 6.00 -9.31
CA TYR A 110 -16.38 6.76 -10.19
C TYR A 110 -15.08 7.20 -9.50
N VAL A 111 -15.11 7.36 -8.18
CA VAL A 111 -13.95 7.75 -7.36
C VAL A 111 -12.87 6.68 -7.41
N PRO A 112 -13.07 5.43 -6.96
CA PRO A 112 -12.05 4.39 -7.05
C PRO A 112 -11.63 4.08 -8.49
N VAL A 113 -12.54 4.16 -9.47
CA VAL A 113 -12.17 3.96 -10.89
C VAL A 113 -11.22 5.05 -11.38
N SER A 114 -11.51 6.32 -11.12
CA SER A 114 -10.66 7.44 -11.54
C SER A 114 -9.30 7.42 -10.83
N GLU A 115 -9.30 7.11 -9.53
CA GLU A 115 -8.08 6.99 -8.73
C GLU A 115 -7.22 5.82 -9.17
N PHE A 116 -7.82 4.67 -9.55
CA PHE A 116 -7.09 3.56 -10.16
C PHE A 116 -6.30 4.03 -11.38
N VAL A 117 -6.97 4.71 -12.33
CA VAL A 117 -6.32 5.21 -13.54
C VAL A 117 -5.19 6.17 -13.19
N ILE A 118 -5.43 7.15 -12.32
CA ILE A 118 -4.43 8.14 -11.92
C ILE A 118 -3.22 7.46 -11.26
N PHE A 119 -3.45 6.59 -10.28
CA PHE A 119 -2.37 5.93 -9.55
C PHE A 119 -1.59 4.97 -10.46
N THR A 120 -2.23 4.24 -11.37
CA THR A 120 -1.54 3.40 -12.34
C THR A 120 -0.68 4.23 -13.30
N LEU A 121 -1.17 5.36 -13.80
CA LEU A 121 -0.39 6.26 -14.66
C LEU A 121 0.82 6.84 -13.91
N LEU A 122 0.64 7.25 -12.65
CA LEU A 122 1.74 7.73 -11.80
C LEU A 122 2.76 6.62 -11.53
N ALA A 123 2.31 5.40 -11.23
CA ALA A 123 3.18 4.25 -11.03
C ALA A 123 4.05 3.99 -12.28
N ILE A 124 3.42 3.94 -13.47
CA ILE A 124 4.13 3.74 -14.73
C ILE A 124 5.14 4.87 -14.98
N LYS A 125 4.73 6.13 -14.77
CA LYS A 125 5.60 7.29 -14.97
C LYS A 125 6.83 7.24 -14.08
N PHE A 126 6.66 6.96 -12.79
CA PHE A 126 7.78 6.91 -11.84
C PHE A 126 8.66 5.67 -12.02
N TYR A 127 8.11 4.55 -12.48
CA TYR A 127 8.90 3.37 -12.79
C TYR A 127 9.84 3.60 -13.98
N LYS A 128 9.39 4.36 -14.99
CA LYS A 128 10.16 4.68 -16.21
C LYS A 128 11.11 5.88 -16.06
N SER A 129 11.05 6.60 -14.94
CA SER A 129 11.89 7.77 -14.65
C SER A 129 13.21 7.38 -14.00
#